data_AF-A0A7Y5GHW0-F1
#
_entry.id   AF-A0A7Y5GHW0-F1
#
_cell.length_a   1.000
_cell.length_b   1.000
_cell.length_c   1.000
_cell.angle_alpha   90.00
_cell.angle_beta   90.00
_cell.angle_gamma   90.00
#
_symmetry.space_group_name_H-M   'P 1'
#
loop_
_entity.id
_entity.type
_entity.pdbx_description
1 polymer ?
#
loop_
_entity_poly.entity_id
_entity_poly.type
_entity_poly.pdbx_seq_one_letter_code
_entity_poly.pdbx_strand_id
1 'polypeptide(L)'
;MRKRTSGECYSDEALLALLDGELAPVQAQQIGQHLNACWPCRSRAEMLARNISELSALLDTRTIPPLAMERARARLLARCSAFDSVPEPALRAPLGKAFSRIALSVAASLALCVLGVAAFVHFRPTGRIDRVSSSVLHPVRERSTQPVLPPPTANRIPDRHPPRILEPKSAPKVDLSRPTAARLLAAEVEAWHALHQVQACSGEPVEVLRQPDGRILIRGVVAGLPRLQEIRAAIGAVSDAVLIDLDLTTMAEAIAANAPPQSVYSERSEVRQQPSLAERYLLEHFRSQGLDSKSAHAEVVRISQQAVRQANSLFSAAWALRHLAERFRSEELQPESERLLTVLIRDHTRSIAVELAAQQRLLAPILPQSLDSVPVFRDGTPTFSPDWSNWVLHHFSRIQHLHATTLDAFAGGDQTGLEFATFAQSLASDLRELENEFREAGTGWLKWAGKVRKTH
;
A
#
# COMPACT_ATOMS: atom_id res chain seq x y z
N MET A 1 -39.82 -1.54 -7.40
CA MET A 1 -38.63 -2.01 -6.64
C MET A 1 -38.67 -3.53 -6.56
N ARG A 2 -37.73 -4.24 -7.20
CA ARG A 2 -37.63 -5.71 -7.08
C ARG A 2 -37.17 -6.05 -5.66
N LYS A 3 -37.89 -6.94 -4.96
CA LYS A 3 -37.43 -7.49 -3.67
C LYS A 3 -36.11 -8.24 -3.92
N ARG A 4 -35.01 -7.73 -3.38
CA ARG A 4 -33.73 -8.47 -3.36
C ARG A 4 -33.92 -9.75 -2.55
N THR A 5 -33.44 -10.86 -3.07
CA THR A 5 -33.41 -12.14 -2.36
C THR A 5 -32.51 -12.03 -1.14
N SER A 6 -32.84 -12.76 -0.07
CA SER A 6 -32.31 -12.68 1.30
C SER A 6 -30.83 -13.02 1.49
N GLY A 7 -29.98 -12.84 0.47
CA GLY A 7 -28.53 -13.07 0.53
C GLY A 7 -27.67 -11.95 -0.04
N GLU A 8 -28.23 -10.90 -0.66
CA GLU A 8 -27.43 -9.79 -1.20
C GLU A 8 -27.19 -8.71 -0.13
N CYS A 9 -25.92 -8.50 0.22
CA CYS A 9 -25.48 -7.39 1.08
C CYS A 9 -25.58 -6.05 0.34
N TYR A 10 -25.68 -4.94 1.08
CA TYR A 10 -25.59 -3.59 0.51
C TYR A 10 -24.15 -3.22 0.14
N SER A 11 -23.99 -2.36 -0.87
CA SER A 11 -22.69 -1.80 -1.26
C SER A 11 -22.25 -0.70 -0.29
N ASP A 12 -20.96 -0.35 -0.28
CA ASP A 12 -20.45 0.66 0.64
C ASP A 12 -21.03 2.04 0.34
N GLU A 13 -21.35 2.37 -0.92
CA GLU A 13 -21.98 3.64 -1.29
C GLU A 13 -23.36 3.78 -0.65
N ALA A 14 -24.14 2.70 -0.60
CA ALA A 14 -25.45 2.72 0.05
C ALA A 14 -25.34 2.83 1.58
N LEU A 15 -24.29 2.23 2.17
CA LEU A 15 -24.01 2.36 3.61
C LEU A 15 -23.50 3.75 3.97
N LEU A 16 -22.65 4.35 3.13
CA LEU A 16 -22.17 5.73 3.29
C LEU A 16 -23.34 6.72 3.16
N ALA A 17 -24.16 6.62 2.11
CA ALA A 17 -25.33 7.48 1.95
C ALA A 17 -26.32 7.36 3.12
N LEU A 18 -26.40 6.19 3.77
CA LEU A 18 -27.17 6.03 5.00
C LEU A 18 -26.54 6.78 6.18
N LEU A 19 -25.22 6.68 6.36
CA LEU A 19 -24.49 7.35 7.44
C LEU A 19 -24.51 8.89 7.28
N ASP A 20 -24.43 9.38 6.05
CA ASP A 20 -24.46 10.81 5.72
C ASP A 20 -25.89 11.40 5.74
N GLY A 21 -26.92 10.54 5.83
CA GLY A 21 -28.32 10.96 5.83
C GLY A 21 -28.87 11.39 4.47
N GLU A 22 -28.19 11.04 3.38
CA GLU A 22 -28.58 11.41 2.01
C GLU A 22 -29.70 10.53 1.42
N LEU A 23 -30.01 9.41 2.07
CA LEU A 23 -31.03 8.48 1.59
C LEU A 23 -32.46 8.96 1.90
N ALA A 24 -33.37 8.72 0.95
CA ALA A 24 -34.80 8.91 1.19
C ALA A 24 -35.27 8.04 2.38
N PRO A 25 -36.22 8.51 3.22
CA PRO A 25 -36.61 7.82 4.46
C PRO A 25 -36.96 6.33 4.30
N VAL A 26 -37.60 5.98 3.18
CA VAL A 26 -37.98 4.60 2.85
C VAL A 26 -36.75 3.72 2.58
N GLN A 27 -35.73 4.23 1.88
CA GLN A 27 -34.49 3.50 1.61
C GLN A 27 -33.66 3.34 2.88
N ALA A 28 -33.56 4.41 3.68
CA ALA A 28 -32.89 4.37 4.96
C ALA A 28 -33.51 3.32 5.90
N GLN A 29 -34.84 3.24 5.95
CA GLN A 29 -35.55 2.21 6.73
C GLN A 29 -35.26 0.79 6.22
N GLN A 30 -35.23 0.58 4.89
CA GLN A 30 -34.93 -0.73 4.30
C GLN A 30 -33.51 -1.20 4.62
N ILE A 31 -32.51 -0.31 4.51
CA ILE A 31 -31.13 -0.64 4.86
C ILE A 31 -31.01 -0.86 6.37
N GLY A 32 -31.66 -0.04 7.20
CA GLY A 32 -31.69 -0.24 8.65
C GLY A 32 -32.26 -1.60 9.05
N GLN A 33 -33.36 -2.04 8.43
CA GLN A 33 -33.90 -3.39 8.63
C GLN A 33 -32.92 -4.49 8.23
N HIS A 34 -32.18 -4.30 7.13
CA HIS A 34 -31.16 -5.24 6.71
C HIS A 34 -29.96 -5.27 7.67
N LEU A 35 -29.47 -4.13 8.16
CA LEU A 35 -28.38 -4.07 9.15
C LEU A 35 -28.74 -4.78 10.47
N ASN A 36 -30.02 -4.80 10.82
CA ASN A 36 -30.51 -5.58 11.96
C ASN A 36 -30.46 -7.10 11.72
N ALA A 37 -30.59 -7.55 10.47
CA ALA A 37 -30.59 -8.97 10.10
C ALA A 37 -29.23 -9.50 9.61
N CYS A 38 -28.35 -8.64 9.10
CA CYS A 38 -27.11 -9.01 8.42
C CYS A 38 -25.88 -8.51 9.19
N TRP A 39 -25.18 -9.44 9.87
CA TRP A 39 -23.96 -9.14 10.62
C TRP A 39 -22.82 -8.55 9.77
N PRO A 40 -22.50 -9.08 8.56
CA PRO A 40 -21.47 -8.50 7.71
C PRO A 40 -21.70 -7.02 7.33
N CYS A 41 -22.92 -6.64 6.94
CA CYS A 41 -23.23 -5.25 6.62
C CYS A 41 -23.16 -4.34 7.85
N ARG A 42 -23.52 -4.84 9.04
CA ARG A 42 -23.39 -4.09 10.30
C ARG A 42 -21.92 -3.79 10.61
N SER A 43 -21.06 -4.79 10.56
CA SER A 43 -19.62 -4.62 10.80
C SER A 43 -18.97 -3.65 9.81
N ARG A 44 -19.37 -3.71 8.53
CA ARG A 44 -18.95 -2.73 7.50
C ARG A 44 -19.42 -1.31 7.79
N ALA A 45 -20.70 -1.13 8.13
CA ALA A 45 -21.23 0.20 8.47
C ALA A 45 -20.55 0.81 9.70
N GLU A 46 -20.28 0.01 10.74
CA GLU A 46 -19.53 0.45 11.92
C GLU A 46 -18.08 0.83 11.59
N MET A 47 -17.42 0.09 10.70
CA MET A 47 -16.07 0.42 10.23
C MET A 47 -16.06 1.75 9.46
N LEU A 48 -17.01 1.94 8.53
CA LEU A 48 -17.15 3.20 7.79
C LEU A 48 -17.43 4.38 8.74
N ALA A 49 -18.31 4.21 9.72
CA ALA A 49 -18.60 5.25 10.72
C ALA A 49 -17.38 5.60 11.58
N ARG A 50 -16.55 4.61 11.97
CA ARG A 50 -15.28 4.86 12.67
C ARG A 50 -14.30 5.65 11.79
N ASN A 51 -14.13 5.26 10.53
CA ASN A 51 -13.24 5.96 9.60
C ASN A 51 -13.68 7.42 9.39
N ILE A 52 -14.99 7.68 9.25
CA ILE A 52 -15.54 9.04 9.15
C ILE A 52 -15.24 9.83 10.44
N SER A 53 -15.44 9.23 11.61
CA SER A 53 -15.19 9.87 12.91
C SER A 53 -13.71 10.20 13.10
N GLU A 54 -12.79 9.29 12.73
CA GLU A 54 -11.35 9.52 12.78
C GLU A 54 -10.93 10.65 11.83
N LEU A 55 -11.45 10.65 10.61
CA LEU A 55 -11.17 11.71 9.63
C LEU A 55 -11.73 13.06 10.09
N SER A 56 -12.94 13.08 10.68
CA SER A 56 -13.51 14.29 11.28
C SER A 56 -12.67 14.79 12.45
N ALA A 57 -12.20 13.90 13.33
CA ALA A 57 -11.33 14.29 14.44
C ALA A 57 -9.97 14.84 13.95
N LEU A 58 -9.42 14.28 12.87
CA LEU A 58 -8.21 14.82 12.22
C LEU A 58 -8.44 16.19 11.58
N LEU A 59 -9.64 16.45 11.08
CA LEU A 59 -10.04 17.77 10.57
C LEU A 59 -10.29 18.77 11.70
N ASP A 60 -10.92 18.36 12.80
CA ASP A 60 -11.20 19.22 13.96
C ASP A 60 -9.93 19.59 14.73
N THR A 61 -8.96 18.67 14.82
CA THR A 61 -7.66 18.92 15.47
C THR A 61 -6.75 19.83 14.66
N ARG A 62 -6.95 19.90 13.35
CA ARG A 62 -6.39 20.98 12.54
C ARG A 62 -7.27 22.20 12.76
N THR A 63 -6.93 23.03 13.74
CA THR A 63 -7.40 24.41 13.81
C THR A 63 -6.93 25.13 12.56
N ILE A 64 -7.66 24.98 11.45
CA ILE A 64 -7.46 25.79 10.27
C ILE A 64 -7.70 27.23 10.74
N PRO A 65 -6.69 28.11 10.74
CA PRO A 65 -6.87 29.46 11.23
C PRO A 65 -8.07 30.08 10.50
N PRO A 66 -8.97 30.82 11.18
CA PRO A 66 -10.17 31.38 10.55
C PRO A 66 -9.85 32.15 9.25
N LEU A 67 -8.71 32.83 9.24
CA LEU A 67 -8.15 33.53 8.08
C LEU A 67 -7.78 32.62 6.89
N ALA A 68 -7.31 31.39 7.14
CA ALA A 68 -7.01 30.43 6.08
C ALA A 68 -8.31 29.88 5.45
N MET A 69 -9.36 29.64 6.25
CA MET A 69 -10.69 29.27 5.74
C MET A 69 -11.32 30.40 4.93
N GLU A 70 -11.27 31.65 5.41
CA GLU A 70 -11.81 32.80 4.65
C GLU A 70 -11.08 32.99 3.32
N ARG A 71 -9.75 32.84 3.29
CA ARG A 71 -8.97 32.90 2.04
C ARG A 71 -9.26 31.74 1.11
N ALA A 72 -9.43 30.52 1.63
CA ALA A 72 -9.83 29.36 0.83
C ALA A 72 -11.24 29.55 0.25
N ARG A 73 -12.18 30.05 1.06
CA ARG A 73 -13.54 30.40 0.64
C ARG A 73 -13.54 31.50 -0.42
N ALA A 74 -12.74 32.55 -0.25
CA ALA A 74 -12.59 33.61 -1.24
C ALA A 74 -12.03 33.08 -2.58
N ARG A 75 -11.02 32.19 -2.53
CA ARG A 75 -10.48 31.52 -3.73
C ARG A 75 -11.52 30.65 -4.43
N LEU A 76 -12.31 29.89 -3.67
CA LEU A 76 -13.38 29.05 -4.21
C LEU A 76 -14.47 29.91 -4.85
N LEU A 77 -14.94 30.95 -4.17
CA LEU A 77 -15.96 31.86 -4.69
C LEU A 77 -15.48 32.61 -5.94
N ALA A 78 -14.21 33.03 -5.98
CA ALA A 78 -13.61 33.63 -7.16
C ALA A 78 -13.51 32.63 -8.33
N ARG A 79 -13.32 31.33 -8.05
CA ARG A 79 -13.36 30.28 -9.07
C ARG A 79 -14.78 30.01 -9.57
N CYS A 80 -15.76 29.96 -8.67
CA CYS A 80 -17.17 29.80 -9.04
C CYS A 80 -17.64 30.98 -9.90
N SER A 81 -17.32 32.21 -9.51
CA SER A 81 -17.70 33.40 -10.28
C SER A 81 -16.94 33.49 -11.62
N ALA A 82 -15.70 33.00 -11.71
CA ALA A 82 -14.98 32.85 -12.97
C ALA A 82 -15.65 31.84 -13.92
N PHE A 83 -16.27 30.78 -13.37
CA PHE A 83 -17.07 29.82 -14.13
C PHE A 83 -18.38 30.43 -14.64
N ASP A 84 -19.08 31.18 -13.79
CA ASP A 84 -20.33 31.86 -14.17
C ASP A 84 -20.10 33.01 -15.17
N SER A 85 -18.88 33.55 -15.23
CA SER A 85 -18.49 34.62 -16.15
C SER A 85 -17.79 34.13 -17.41
N VAL A 86 -17.76 32.82 -17.67
CA VAL A 86 -17.45 32.32 -19.02
C VAL A 86 -18.59 32.81 -19.92
N PRO A 87 -18.35 33.77 -20.83
CA PRO A 87 -19.40 34.21 -21.73
C PRO A 87 -19.87 32.99 -22.50
N GLU A 88 -21.19 32.73 -22.50
CA GLU A 88 -21.77 31.74 -23.41
C GLU A 88 -21.12 31.95 -24.78
N PRO A 89 -20.45 30.93 -25.35
CA PRO A 89 -19.86 31.09 -26.66
C PRO A 89 -21.00 31.49 -27.59
N ALA A 90 -20.91 32.68 -28.15
CA ALA A 90 -21.88 33.22 -29.10
C ALA A 90 -21.89 32.34 -30.36
N LEU A 91 -22.56 31.18 -30.26
CA LEU A 91 -22.76 30.16 -31.27
C LEU A 91 -23.91 30.59 -32.21
N ARG A 92 -23.84 31.83 -32.68
CA ARG A 92 -24.66 32.34 -33.78
C ARG A 92 -23.84 33.25 -34.70
N ALA A 93 -22.73 32.73 -35.20
CA ALA A 93 -22.13 33.23 -36.43
C ALA A 93 -22.42 32.24 -37.57
N PRO A 94 -22.78 32.71 -38.79
CA PRO A 94 -23.16 31.84 -39.90
C PRO A 94 -21.94 31.11 -40.46
N LEU A 95 -21.75 29.88 -39.99
CA LEU A 95 -20.71 28.91 -40.35
C LEU A 95 -20.94 28.25 -41.74
N GLY A 96 -21.41 29.02 -42.71
CA GLY A 96 -21.90 28.47 -43.98
C GLY A 96 -20.86 28.08 -45.02
N LYS A 97 -19.55 28.38 -44.85
CA LYS A 97 -18.57 28.16 -45.94
C LYS A 97 -17.21 27.55 -45.55
N ALA A 98 -16.85 27.51 -44.25
CA ALA A 98 -15.54 27.01 -43.82
C ALA A 98 -15.53 25.50 -43.47
N PHE A 99 -16.65 24.95 -42.98
CA PHE A 99 -16.70 23.53 -42.55
C PHE A 99 -16.70 22.52 -43.71
N SER A 100 -17.02 22.94 -44.93
CA SER A 100 -16.99 22.06 -46.11
C SER A 100 -15.59 21.53 -46.41
N ARG A 101 -14.52 22.29 -46.12
CA ARG A 101 -13.15 21.85 -46.42
C ARG A 101 -12.57 20.89 -45.38
N ILE A 102 -13.00 21.02 -44.11
CA ILE A 102 -12.55 20.13 -43.02
C ILE A 102 -13.32 18.81 -43.05
N ALA A 103 -14.63 18.83 -43.35
CA ALA A 103 -15.42 17.61 -43.48
C ALA A 103 -14.90 16.68 -44.60
N LEU A 104 -14.38 17.25 -45.70
CA LEU A 104 -13.83 16.46 -46.81
C LEU A 104 -12.52 15.74 -46.43
N SER A 105 -11.65 16.35 -45.60
CA SER A 105 -10.39 15.72 -45.19
C SER A 105 -10.60 14.59 -44.18
N VAL A 106 -11.58 14.74 -43.28
CA VAL A 106 -11.95 13.69 -42.31
C VAL A 106 -12.58 12.50 -43.03
N ALA A 107 -13.47 12.74 -44.00
CA ALA A 107 -14.07 11.66 -44.80
C ALA A 107 -13.03 10.90 -45.64
N ALA A 108 -12.07 11.60 -46.25
CA ALA A 108 -10.98 10.96 -47.00
C ALA A 108 -10.06 10.11 -46.11
N SER A 109 -9.77 10.57 -44.90
CA SER A 109 -8.94 9.83 -43.94
C SER A 109 -9.64 8.56 -43.45
N LEU A 110 -10.95 8.63 -43.16
CA LEU A 110 -11.74 7.46 -42.78
C LEU A 110 -11.83 6.44 -43.93
N ALA A 111 -12.01 6.89 -45.18
CA ALA A 111 -12.02 6.01 -46.34
C ALA A 111 -10.68 5.27 -46.53
N LEU A 112 -9.55 5.96 -46.33
CA LEU A 112 -8.21 5.36 -46.37
C LEU A 112 -8.00 4.33 -45.25
N CYS A 113 -8.47 4.61 -44.03
CA CYS A 113 -8.40 3.65 -42.93
C CYS A 113 -9.22 2.38 -43.21
N VAL A 114 -10.44 2.52 -43.74
CA VAL A 114 -11.30 1.37 -44.07
C VAL A 114 -10.69 0.53 -45.19
N LEU A 115 -10.13 1.17 -46.23
CA LEU A 115 -9.39 0.47 -47.30
C LEU A 115 -8.14 -0.25 -46.78
N GLY A 116 -7.39 0.36 -45.86
CA GLY A 116 -6.22 -0.25 -45.24
C GLY A 116 -6.56 -1.49 -44.42
N VAL A 117 -7.65 -1.45 -43.64
CA VAL A 117 -8.13 -2.62 -42.88
C VAL A 117 -8.63 -3.72 -43.81
N ALA A 118 -9.39 -3.38 -44.86
CA ALA A 118 -9.86 -4.36 -45.84
C ALA A 118 -8.71 -5.05 -46.59
N ALA A 119 -7.69 -4.27 -46.99
CA ALA A 119 -6.48 -4.80 -47.62
C ALA A 119 -5.71 -5.71 -46.64
N PHE A 120 -5.56 -5.33 -45.38
CA PHE A 120 -4.87 -6.15 -44.37
C PHE A 120 -5.60 -7.47 -44.09
N VAL A 121 -6.94 -7.48 -44.10
CA VAL A 121 -7.73 -8.71 -43.95
C VAL A 121 -7.58 -9.61 -45.17
N HIS A 122 -7.60 -9.06 -46.39
CA HIS A 122 -7.46 -9.84 -47.62
C HIS A 122 -6.03 -10.34 -47.89
N PHE A 123 -5.02 -9.60 -47.46
CA PHE A 123 -3.61 -9.93 -47.65
C PHE A 123 -2.97 -10.64 -46.46
N ARG A 124 -3.76 -11.18 -45.50
CA ARG A 124 -3.16 -12.04 -44.47
C ARG A 124 -2.43 -13.21 -45.16
N PRO A 125 -1.08 -13.25 -45.10
CA PRO A 125 -0.37 -14.40 -45.63
C PRO A 125 -0.82 -15.59 -44.79
N THR A 126 -1.29 -16.65 -45.47
CA THR A 126 -1.56 -17.95 -44.88
C THR A 126 -0.23 -18.56 -44.45
N GLY A 127 0.33 -18.03 -43.37
CA GLY A 127 1.49 -18.58 -42.68
C GLY A 127 1.12 -19.94 -42.16
N ARG A 128 1.55 -20.97 -42.89
CA ARG A 128 1.55 -22.37 -42.50
C ARG A 128 2.34 -22.49 -41.20
N ILE A 129 1.64 -22.58 -40.08
CA ILE A 129 2.23 -22.94 -38.80
C ILE A 129 2.48 -24.45 -38.85
N ASP A 130 3.73 -24.82 -39.08
CA ASP A 130 4.15 -26.21 -38.96
C ASP A 130 4.00 -26.64 -37.51
N ARG A 131 3.04 -27.55 -37.34
CA ARG A 131 2.64 -28.20 -36.10
C ARG A 131 3.78 -29.14 -35.69
N VAL A 132 4.62 -28.72 -34.75
CA VAL A 132 5.60 -29.61 -34.12
C VAL A 132 4.84 -30.64 -33.30
N SER A 133 4.80 -31.86 -33.83
CA SER A 133 4.32 -33.08 -33.18
C SER A 133 5.22 -33.43 -32.00
N SER A 134 4.73 -33.21 -30.79
CA SER A 134 5.29 -33.84 -29.58
C SER A 134 4.42 -35.04 -29.21
N SER A 135 4.82 -36.19 -29.73
CA SER A 135 4.35 -37.50 -29.32
C SER A 135 5.09 -37.91 -28.04
N VAL A 136 4.42 -37.88 -26.89
CA VAL A 136 4.84 -38.67 -25.72
C VAL A 136 3.61 -39.37 -25.15
N LEU A 137 3.51 -40.65 -25.49
CA LEU A 137 2.59 -41.62 -24.93
C LEU A 137 3.07 -41.97 -23.51
N HIS A 138 2.22 -41.80 -22.50
CA HIS A 138 2.31 -42.54 -21.25
C HIS A 138 1.13 -43.52 -21.14
N PRO A 139 1.39 -44.77 -20.76
CA PRO A 139 0.38 -45.83 -20.77
C PRO A 139 -0.60 -45.71 -19.61
N VAL A 140 -1.87 -45.92 -19.97
CA VAL A 140 -3.01 -46.24 -19.12
C VAL A 140 -2.66 -47.45 -18.24
N ARG A 141 -2.63 -47.26 -16.92
CA ARG A 141 -2.57 -48.36 -15.95
C ARG A 141 -3.96 -48.62 -15.40
N GLU A 142 -4.52 -49.73 -15.86
CA GLU A 142 -5.79 -50.30 -15.44
C GLU A 142 -5.76 -50.79 -13.97
N ARG A 143 -6.84 -50.43 -13.26
CA ARG A 143 -7.74 -51.30 -12.49
C ARG A 143 -7.12 -52.21 -11.39
N SER A 144 -7.44 -51.89 -10.13
CA SER A 144 -7.55 -52.88 -9.06
C SER A 144 -8.80 -52.62 -8.23
N THR A 145 -9.91 -53.19 -8.68
CA THR A 145 -11.15 -53.37 -7.92
C THR A 145 -10.98 -54.54 -6.95
N GLN A 146 -10.88 -54.28 -5.65
CA GLN A 146 -11.02 -55.31 -4.63
C GLN A 146 -12.52 -55.57 -4.33
N PRO A 147 -12.95 -56.83 -4.20
CA PRO A 147 -14.30 -57.18 -3.80
C PRO A 147 -14.47 -57.07 -2.27
N VAL A 148 -15.51 -56.37 -1.86
CA VAL A 148 -15.97 -56.24 -0.46
C VAL A 148 -16.74 -57.51 -0.08
N LEU A 149 -16.25 -58.23 0.94
CA LEU A 149 -16.96 -59.32 1.62
C LEU A 149 -17.91 -58.76 2.69
N PRO A 150 -19.17 -59.26 2.80
CA PRO A 150 -20.06 -58.93 3.90
C PRO A 150 -19.68 -59.71 5.18
N PRO A 151 -19.78 -59.10 6.38
CA PRO A 151 -19.56 -59.81 7.64
C PRO A 151 -20.75 -60.72 8.01
N PRO A 152 -20.50 -61.87 8.67
CA PRO A 152 -21.54 -62.78 9.14
C PRO A 152 -22.29 -62.25 10.36
N THR A 153 -23.58 -62.54 10.38
CA THR A 153 -24.56 -62.31 11.44
C THR A 153 -24.58 -63.48 12.42
N ALA A 154 -24.34 -63.23 13.71
CA ALA A 154 -24.72 -63.98 14.92
C ALA A 154 -23.83 -63.46 16.07
N ASN A 155 -24.23 -63.21 17.31
CA ASN A 155 -25.27 -63.79 18.14
C ASN A 155 -25.64 -62.77 19.24
N ARG A 156 -26.93 -62.67 19.57
CA ARG A 156 -27.43 -61.98 20.78
C ARG A 156 -27.12 -62.86 22.00
N ILE A 157 -26.35 -62.33 22.94
CA ILE A 157 -26.23 -62.86 24.31
C ILE A 157 -26.93 -61.84 25.23
N PRO A 158 -27.89 -62.26 26.06
CA PRO A 158 -28.55 -61.38 27.03
C PRO A 158 -27.67 -61.06 28.24
N ASP A 159 -27.81 -59.81 28.65
CA ASP A 159 -27.37 -59.10 29.87
C ASP A 159 -26.71 -59.91 30.99
N ARG A 160 -25.46 -59.53 31.27
CA ARG A 160 -24.91 -59.49 32.63
C ARG A 160 -24.22 -58.14 32.81
N HIS A 161 -24.79 -57.28 33.64
CA HIS A 161 -24.16 -56.04 34.10
C HIS A 161 -22.82 -56.34 34.80
N PRO A 162 -21.67 -55.92 34.25
CA PRO A 162 -20.43 -55.87 34.99
C PRO A 162 -20.44 -54.65 35.93
N PRO A 163 -19.66 -54.70 37.04
CA PRO A 163 -19.53 -53.57 37.96
C PRO A 163 -19.05 -52.33 37.19
N ARG A 164 -19.64 -51.18 37.52
CA ARG A 164 -19.37 -49.86 36.95
C ARG A 164 -17.91 -49.46 37.22
N ILE A 165 -16.98 -49.95 36.39
CA ILE A 165 -15.64 -49.41 36.26
C ILE A 165 -15.83 -47.98 35.77
N LEU A 166 -15.38 -47.00 36.56
CA LEU A 166 -15.37 -45.60 36.19
C LEU A 166 -14.61 -45.47 34.87
N GLU A 167 -15.34 -45.28 33.77
CA GLU A 167 -14.75 -45.07 32.46
C GLU A 167 -13.73 -43.93 32.58
N PRO A 168 -12.45 -44.15 32.25
CA PRO A 168 -11.45 -43.10 32.28
C PRO A 168 -11.93 -42.00 31.33
N LYS A 169 -12.29 -40.84 31.92
CA LYS A 169 -12.72 -39.62 31.24
C LYS A 169 -11.89 -39.46 29.96
N SER A 170 -12.53 -39.72 28.83
CA SER A 170 -11.90 -39.78 27.51
C SER A 170 -11.04 -38.52 27.34
N ALA A 171 -9.72 -38.70 27.33
CA ALA A 171 -8.81 -37.59 27.10
C ALA A 171 -9.23 -36.89 25.79
N PRO A 172 -9.30 -35.54 25.77
CA PRO A 172 -9.71 -34.82 24.58
C PRO A 172 -8.82 -35.26 23.42
N LYS A 173 -9.42 -35.75 22.33
CA LYS A 173 -8.70 -36.03 21.08
C LYS A 173 -8.10 -34.71 20.61
N VAL A 174 -6.79 -34.56 20.77
CA VAL A 174 -6.04 -33.43 20.22
C VAL A 174 -6.19 -33.51 18.70
N ASP A 175 -6.86 -32.53 18.11
CA ASP A 175 -6.96 -32.40 16.67
C ASP A 175 -5.57 -32.01 16.13
N LEU A 176 -4.81 -33.01 15.70
CA LEU A 176 -3.48 -32.84 15.11
C LEU A 176 -3.49 -32.03 13.81
N SER A 177 -4.67 -31.69 13.29
CA SER A 177 -4.81 -30.93 12.04
C SER A 177 -4.62 -29.43 12.22
N ARG A 178 -4.79 -28.90 13.45
CA ARG A 178 -4.65 -27.46 13.69
C ARG A 178 -3.17 -27.10 13.98
N PRO A 179 -2.58 -26.16 13.23
CA PRO A 179 -1.23 -25.69 13.50
C PRO A 179 -1.11 -25.11 14.92
N THR A 180 0.01 -25.37 15.58
CA THR A 180 0.31 -24.72 16.87
C THR A 180 0.60 -23.23 16.66
N ALA A 181 0.35 -22.39 17.68
CA ALA A 181 0.61 -20.96 17.60
C ALA A 181 2.09 -20.65 17.29
N ALA A 182 3.02 -21.42 17.86
CA ALA A 182 4.45 -21.28 17.59
C ALA A 182 4.81 -21.59 16.13
N ARG A 183 4.17 -22.60 15.52
CA ARG A 183 4.37 -22.94 14.10
C ARG A 183 3.84 -21.84 13.18
N LEU A 184 2.68 -21.27 13.51
CA LEU A 184 2.13 -20.13 12.76
C LEU A 184 3.01 -18.88 12.88
N LEU A 185 3.57 -18.64 14.06
CA LEU A 185 4.49 -17.54 14.28
C LEU A 185 5.79 -17.71 13.47
N ALA A 186 6.34 -18.93 13.43
CA ALA A 186 7.51 -19.23 12.60
C ALA A 186 7.22 -19.04 11.10
N ALA A 187 6.10 -19.59 10.61
CA ALA A 187 5.68 -19.43 9.22
C ALA A 187 5.44 -17.96 8.83
N GLU A 188 4.91 -17.13 9.74
CA GLU A 188 4.69 -15.71 9.51
C GLU A 188 6.02 -14.94 9.39
N VAL A 189 7.01 -15.23 10.24
CA VAL A 189 8.33 -14.61 10.13
C VAL A 189 9.05 -15.06 8.85
N GLU A 190 8.96 -16.34 8.49
CA GLU A 190 9.51 -16.85 7.22
C GLU A 190 8.85 -16.18 6.00
N ALA A 191 7.53 -15.96 6.05
CA ALA A 191 6.80 -15.24 5.01
C ALA A 191 7.32 -13.79 4.85
N TRP A 192 7.46 -13.05 5.95
CA TRP A 192 8.05 -11.70 5.92
C TRP A 192 9.47 -11.70 5.36
N HIS A 193 10.28 -12.68 5.74
CA HIS A 193 11.65 -12.81 5.24
C HIS A 193 11.68 -13.14 3.74
N ALA A 194 10.81 -14.02 3.25
CA ALA A 194 10.68 -14.33 1.84
C ALA A 194 10.22 -13.11 1.02
N LEU A 195 9.27 -12.32 1.53
CA LEU A 195 8.86 -11.05 0.91
C LEU A 195 10.02 -10.04 0.88
N HIS A 196 10.82 -9.97 1.95
CA HIS A 196 11.99 -9.09 2.02
C HIS A 196 13.08 -9.46 1.02
N GLN A 197 13.34 -10.75 0.80
CA GLN A 197 14.33 -11.21 -0.18
C GLN A 197 14.03 -10.76 -1.61
N VAL A 198 12.74 -10.65 -1.95
CA VAL A 198 12.29 -10.12 -3.25
C VAL A 198 11.95 -8.63 -3.19
N GLN A 199 12.25 -7.93 -2.10
CA GLN A 199 11.93 -6.51 -1.89
C GLN A 199 10.43 -6.18 -1.94
N ALA A 200 9.53 -7.14 -1.73
CA ALA A 200 8.08 -6.92 -1.71
C ALA A 200 7.57 -6.32 -0.38
N CYS A 201 8.40 -6.28 0.65
CA CYS A 201 8.11 -5.57 1.90
C CYS A 201 8.29 -4.05 1.78
N SER A 202 8.77 -3.54 0.64
CA SER A 202 9.06 -2.11 0.44
C SER A 202 8.45 -1.59 -0.86
N GLY A 203 7.55 -0.61 -0.76
CA GLY A 203 6.94 0.09 -1.89
C GLY A 203 5.69 -0.58 -2.46
N GLU A 204 5.41 -1.83 -2.10
CA GLU A 204 4.20 -2.54 -2.51
C GLU A 204 3.22 -2.64 -1.33
N PRO A 205 1.90 -2.41 -1.56
CA PRO A 205 0.88 -2.57 -0.53
C PRO A 205 0.59 -4.06 -0.30
N VAL A 206 1.58 -4.79 0.22
CA VAL A 206 1.48 -6.20 0.59
C VAL A 206 1.42 -6.31 2.11
N GLU A 207 0.40 -6.99 2.60
CA GLU A 207 0.13 -7.21 4.02
C GLU A 207 0.16 -8.71 4.33
N VAL A 208 0.72 -9.06 5.47
CA VAL A 208 0.69 -10.43 6.03
C VAL A 208 -0.26 -10.44 7.22
N LEU A 209 -1.33 -11.24 7.14
CA LEU A 209 -2.38 -11.29 8.13
C LEU A 209 -2.55 -12.71 8.66
N ARG A 210 -2.79 -12.87 9.97
CA ARG A 210 -3.23 -14.15 10.54
C ARG A 210 -4.75 -14.29 10.43
N GLN A 211 -5.20 -15.40 9.89
CA GLN A 211 -6.61 -15.75 9.82
C GLN A 211 -7.04 -16.58 11.05
N PRO A 212 -8.31 -16.46 11.51
CA PRO A 212 -8.82 -17.19 12.68
C PRO A 212 -8.78 -18.72 12.56
N ASP A 213 -8.75 -19.23 11.33
CA ASP A 213 -8.65 -20.66 10.99
C ASP A 213 -7.23 -21.23 11.23
N GLY A 214 -6.26 -20.38 11.55
CA GLY A 214 -4.87 -20.78 11.73
C GLY A 214 -4.11 -20.86 10.41
N ARG A 215 -4.41 -19.99 9.46
CA ARG A 215 -3.61 -19.76 8.24
C ARG A 215 -3.07 -18.32 8.21
N ILE A 216 -2.11 -18.09 7.33
CA ILE A 216 -1.52 -16.77 7.06
C ILE A 216 -1.97 -16.34 5.69
N LEU A 217 -2.62 -15.20 5.58
CA LEU A 217 -3.01 -14.59 4.32
C LEU A 217 -2.03 -13.49 3.96
N ILE A 218 -1.38 -13.62 2.80
CA ILE A 218 -0.61 -12.53 2.21
C ILE A 218 -1.48 -11.90 1.13
N ARG A 219 -1.91 -10.66 1.37
CA ARG A 219 -2.79 -9.92 0.44
C ARG A 219 -2.14 -8.64 -0.06
N GLY A 220 -2.51 -8.18 -1.25
CA GLY A 220 -1.97 -6.92 -1.76
C GLY A 220 -2.12 -6.71 -3.26
N VAL A 221 -1.61 -5.57 -3.71
CA VAL A 221 -1.56 -5.20 -5.14
C VAL A 221 -0.11 -5.14 -5.61
N VAL A 222 0.19 -5.84 -6.69
CA VAL A 222 1.55 -5.90 -7.27
C VAL A 222 1.59 -5.24 -8.65
N ALA A 223 2.75 -4.75 -9.05
CA ALA A 223 2.89 -3.94 -10.28
C ALA A 223 2.46 -4.69 -11.56
N GLY A 224 2.63 -6.02 -11.62
CA GLY A 224 2.25 -6.84 -12.77
C GLY A 224 2.50 -8.33 -12.59
N LEU A 225 2.23 -9.11 -13.64
CA LEU A 225 2.30 -10.57 -13.59
C LEU A 225 3.72 -11.14 -13.32
N PRO A 226 4.81 -10.62 -13.91
CA PRO A 226 6.15 -11.11 -13.59
C PRO A 226 6.48 -10.94 -12.09
N ARG A 227 6.07 -9.82 -11.51
CA ARG A 227 6.26 -9.53 -10.09
C ARG A 227 5.44 -10.45 -9.19
N LEU A 228 4.20 -10.74 -9.57
CA LEU A 228 3.35 -11.72 -8.89
C LEU A 228 4.00 -13.12 -8.86
N GLN A 229 4.59 -13.53 -9.98
CA GLN A 229 5.27 -14.83 -10.09
C GLN A 229 6.52 -14.91 -9.21
N GLU A 230 7.31 -13.84 -9.15
CA GLU A 230 8.48 -13.73 -8.27
C GLU A 230 8.08 -13.89 -6.79
N ILE A 231 7.06 -13.16 -6.34
CA ILE A 231 6.56 -13.25 -4.96
C ILE A 231 6.01 -14.65 -4.68
N ARG A 232 5.23 -15.23 -5.60
CA ARG A 232 4.70 -16.60 -5.44
C ARG A 232 5.82 -17.64 -5.35
N ALA A 233 6.89 -17.49 -6.13
CA ALA A 233 8.05 -18.38 -6.08
C ALA A 233 8.79 -18.26 -4.74
N ALA A 234 9.00 -17.04 -4.23
CA ALA A 234 9.63 -16.80 -2.94
C ALA A 234 8.81 -17.39 -1.78
N ILE A 235 7.49 -17.19 -1.77
CA ILE A 235 6.61 -17.76 -0.74
C ILE A 235 6.53 -19.29 -0.86
N GLY A 236 6.59 -19.85 -2.07
CA GLY A 236 6.63 -21.29 -2.28
C GLY A 236 7.89 -21.97 -1.73
N ALA A 237 8.95 -21.22 -1.43
CA ALA A 237 10.19 -21.73 -0.83
C ALA A 237 10.16 -21.75 0.72
N VAL A 238 9.09 -21.23 1.34
CA VAL A 238 8.91 -21.23 2.80
C VAL A 238 8.60 -22.64 3.32
N SER A 239 9.16 -23.02 4.48
CA SER A 239 9.08 -24.39 5.02
C SER A 239 7.64 -24.86 5.24
N ASP A 240 6.79 -23.94 5.68
CA ASP A 240 5.37 -24.15 5.98
C ASP A 240 4.45 -23.45 4.97
N ALA A 241 4.81 -23.42 3.68
CA ALA A 241 4.02 -22.78 2.62
C ALA A 241 2.55 -23.24 2.56
N VAL A 242 2.23 -24.44 3.05
CA VAL A 242 0.83 -24.94 3.16
C VAL A 242 -0.04 -24.10 4.10
N LEU A 243 0.57 -23.42 5.07
CA LEU A 243 -0.12 -22.52 6.01
C LEU A 243 -0.34 -21.13 5.42
N ILE A 244 0.18 -20.84 4.24
CA ILE A 244 0.18 -19.52 3.63
C ILE A 244 -0.74 -19.50 2.41
N ASP A 245 -1.75 -18.63 2.45
CA ASP A 245 -2.59 -18.27 1.32
C ASP A 245 -2.11 -16.96 0.68
N LEU A 246 -2.22 -16.88 -0.65
CA LEU A 246 -1.87 -15.70 -1.44
C LEU A 246 -3.12 -15.10 -2.07
N ASP A 247 -3.44 -13.86 -1.71
CA ASP A 247 -4.49 -13.03 -2.32
C ASP A 247 -3.87 -11.76 -2.90
N LEU A 248 -3.03 -11.96 -3.92
CA LEU A 248 -2.31 -10.90 -4.61
C LEU A 248 -2.98 -10.63 -5.96
N THR A 249 -3.29 -9.37 -6.22
CA THR A 249 -3.86 -8.90 -7.49
C THR A 249 -2.87 -7.99 -8.20
N THR A 250 -2.86 -8.00 -9.52
CA THR A 250 -2.06 -7.04 -10.27
C THR A 250 -2.75 -5.68 -10.31
N MET A 251 -1.99 -4.60 -10.45
CA MET A 251 -2.55 -3.25 -10.58
C MET A 251 -3.56 -3.15 -11.73
N ALA A 252 -3.34 -3.86 -12.84
CA ALA A 252 -4.27 -3.92 -13.98
C ALA A 252 -5.60 -4.58 -13.58
N GLU A 253 -5.56 -5.67 -12.83
CA GLU A 253 -6.77 -6.35 -12.31
C GLU A 253 -7.50 -5.47 -11.28
N ALA A 254 -6.76 -4.82 -10.37
CA ALA A 254 -7.32 -3.91 -9.38
C ALA A 254 -8.02 -2.70 -10.04
N ILE A 255 -7.42 -2.12 -11.08
CA ILE A 255 -8.05 -1.04 -11.86
C ILE A 255 -9.28 -1.56 -12.60
N ALA A 256 -9.20 -2.74 -13.24
CA ALA A 256 -10.34 -3.31 -13.96
C ALA A 256 -11.51 -3.66 -13.02
N ALA A 257 -11.22 -4.11 -11.80
CA ALA A 257 -12.21 -4.42 -10.78
C ALA A 257 -12.90 -3.17 -10.22
N ASN A 258 -12.18 -2.04 -10.12
CA ASN A 258 -12.68 -0.78 -9.56
C ASN A 258 -13.01 0.28 -10.62
N ALA A 259 -12.95 -0.04 -11.92
CA ALA A 259 -13.22 0.93 -12.98
C ALA A 259 -14.68 1.41 -12.87
N PRO A 260 -14.94 2.70 -12.57
CA PRO A 260 -16.30 3.22 -12.62
C PRO A 260 -16.82 3.11 -14.06
N PRO A 261 -18.15 2.97 -14.27
CA PRO A 261 -18.73 3.04 -15.60
C PRO A 261 -18.32 4.38 -16.22
N GLN A 262 -17.68 4.33 -17.40
CA GLN A 262 -17.01 5.45 -18.06
C GLN A 262 -17.83 6.76 -18.00
N SER A 263 -17.56 7.62 -17.01
CA SER A 263 -18.11 8.97 -16.96
C SER A 263 -17.13 9.94 -17.60
N VAL A 264 -17.59 10.53 -18.70
CA VAL A 264 -17.26 11.83 -19.30
C VAL A 264 -15.97 12.49 -18.78
N TYR A 265 -14.97 12.50 -19.67
CA TYR A 265 -13.77 13.36 -19.72
C TYR A 265 -13.74 14.51 -18.70
N SER A 266 -12.91 14.38 -17.65
CA SER A 266 -12.43 15.56 -16.91
C SER A 266 -11.46 16.34 -17.80
N GLU A 267 -11.87 17.56 -18.15
CA GLU A 267 -11.08 18.56 -18.83
C GLU A 267 -9.83 18.87 -18.00
N ARG A 268 -8.64 18.60 -18.56
CA ARG A 268 -7.34 18.87 -17.93
C ARG A 268 -7.20 20.38 -17.75
N SER A 269 -7.56 20.87 -16.57
CA SER A 269 -7.18 22.22 -16.17
C SER A 269 -5.66 22.26 -16.01
N GLU A 270 -4.97 22.91 -16.94
CA GLU A 270 -3.58 23.33 -16.78
C GLU A 270 -3.53 24.36 -15.65
N VAL A 271 -3.57 23.88 -14.40
CA VAL A 271 -3.29 24.71 -13.25
C VAL A 271 -1.83 25.12 -13.36
N ARG A 272 -1.59 26.40 -13.67
CA ARG A 272 -0.26 26.99 -13.66
C ARG A 272 0.30 26.89 -12.23
N GLN A 273 1.04 25.83 -11.96
CA GLN A 273 1.66 25.60 -10.66
C GLN A 273 2.71 26.68 -10.45
N GLN A 274 2.53 27.49 -9.42
CA GLN A 274 3.58 28.39 -8.99
C GLN A 274 4.73 27.54 -8.45
N PRO A 275 5.99 27.90 -8.73
CA PRO A 275 7.12 27.15 -8.22
C PRO A 275 7.10 27.17 -6.69
N SER A 276 7.40 26.02 -6.09
CA SER A 276 7.47 25.89 -4.64
C SER A 276 8.60 26.76 -4.07
N LEU A 277 8.60 27.00 -2.75
CA LEU A 277 9.72 27.73 -2.14
C LEU A 277 11.05 27.00 -2.33
N ALA A 278 11.08 25.67 -2.13
CA ALA A 278 12.30 24.89 -2.36
C ALA A 278 12.80 25.03 -3.81
N GLU A 279 11.90 25.02 -4.78
CA GLU A 279 12.24 25.24 -6.19
C GLU A 279 12.81 26.64 -6.44
N ARG A 280 12.24 27.69 -5.80
CA ARG A 280 12.78 29.06 -5.90
C ARG A 280 14.20 29.16 -5.33
N TYR A 281 14.45 28.54 -4.17
CA TYR A 281 15.78 28.50 -3.57
C TYR A 281 16.78 27.72 -4.42
N LEU A 282 16.39 26.56 -4.97
CA LEU A 282 17.22 25.79 -5.89
C LEU A 282 17.53 26.58 -7.17
N LEU A 283 16.53 27.26 -7.75
CA LEU A 283 16.73 28.10 -8.93
C LEU A 283 17.73 29.23 -8.65
N GLU A 284 17.60 29.91 -7.51
CA GLU A 284 18.53 30.96 -7.11
C GLU A 284 19.93 30.41 -6.88
N HIS A 285 20.04 29.26 -6.20
CA HIS A 285 21.30 28.57 -5.97
C HIS A 285 22.01 28.24 -7.29
N PHE A 286 21.34 27.59 -8.24
CA PHE A 286 21.95 27.23 -9.53
C PHE A 286 22.28 28.44 -10.41
N ARG A 287 21.47 29.51 -10.35
CA ARG A 287 21.80 30.78 -11.01
C ARG A 287 23.06 31.42 -10.42
N SER A 288 23.22 31.38 -9.09
CA SER A 288 24.44 31.86 -8.43
C SER A 288 25.69 31.06 -8.82
N GLN A 289 25.52 29.81 -9.26
CA GLN A 289 26.58 28.96 -9.80
C GLN A 289 26.84 29.17 -11.31
N GLY A 290 26.15 30.12 -11.95
CA GLY A 290 26.33 30.46 -13.36
C GLY A 290 25.58 29.55 -14.34
N LEU A 291 24.65 28.70 -13.88
CA LEU A 291 23.80 27.94 -14.79
C LEU A 291 22.79 28.87 -15.49
N ASP A 292 22.57 28.64 -16.78
CA ASP A 292 21.49 29.32 -17.50
C ASP A 292 20.10 28.88 -16.96
N SER A 293 19.07 29.68 -17.22
CA SER A 293 17.73 29.43 -16.66
C SER A 293 17.11 28.08 -17.07
N LYS A 294 17.43 27.56 -18.27
CA LYS A 294 16.91 26.27 -18.74
C LYS A 294 17.60 25.12 -18.01
N SER A 295 18.94 25.19 -17.90
CA SER A 295 19.74 24.20 -17.17
C SER A 295 19.41 24.19 -15.67
N ALA A 296 19.26 25.37 -15.05
CA ALA A 296 18.84 25.49 -13.65
C ALA A 296 17.47 24.86 -13.40
N HIS A 297 16.50 25.09 -14.29
CA HIS A 297 15.16 24.49 -14.16
C HIS A 297 15.18 22.96 -14.33
N ALA A 298 15.94 22.45 -15.30
CA ALA A 298 16.11 21.00 -15.47
C ALA A 298 16.71 20.35 -14.21
N GLU A 299 17.68 21.01 -13.59
CA GLU A 299 18.31 20.51 -12.37
C GLU A 299 17.39 20.56 -11.15
N VAL A 300 16.58 21.63 -11.02
CA VAL A 300 15.53 21.71 -10.00
C VAL A 300 14.55 20.55 -10.12
N VAL A 301 14.01 20.30 -11.34
CA VAL A 301 13.09 19.18 -11.58
C VAL A 301 13.74 17.84 -11.22
N ARG A 302 15.01 17.65 -11.59
CA ARG A 302 15.77 16.43 -11.28
C ARG A 302 15.89 16.22 -9.77
N ILE A 303 16.27 17.25 -9.01
CA ILE A 303 16.40 17.20 -7.55
C ILE A 303 15.05 16.98 -6.88
N SER A 304 14.00 17.72 -7.27
CA SER A 304 12.65 17.56 -6.72
C SER A 304 12.14 16.13 -6.88
N GLN A 305 12.25 15.56 -8.08
CA GLN A 305 11.85 14.17 -8.34
C GLN A 305 12.68 13.18 -7.53
N GLN A 306 13.99 13.41 -7.38
CA GLN A 306 14.85 12.53 -6.60
C GLN A 306 14.54 12.62 -5.10
N ALA A 307 14.22 13.80 -4.58
CA ALA A 307 13.90 14.03 -3.18
C ALA A 307 12.59 13.33 -2.80
N VAL A 308 11.56 13.46 -3.64
CA VAL A 308 10.27 12.75 -3.45
C VAL A 308 10.47 11.24 -3.49
N ARG A 309 11.25 10.72 -4.45
CA ARG A 309 11.55 9.27 -4.52
C ARG A 309 12.28 8.77 -3.27
N GLN A 310 13.29 9.49 -2.81
CA GLN A 310 14.05 9.12 -1.60
C GLN A 310 13.18 9.18 -0.35
N ALA A 311 12.37 10.23 -0.20
CA ALA A 311 11.43 10.34 0.92
C ALA A 311 10.44 9.17 0.94
N ASN A 312 9.90 8.76 -0.22
CA ASN A 312 9.02 7.60 -0.32
C ASN A 312 9.74 6.28 0.00
N SER A 313 11.00 6.10 -0.45
CA SER A 313 11.83 4.93 -0.11
C SER A 313 12.06 4.83 1.40
N LEU A 314 12.49 5.94 2.01
CA LEU A 314 12.69 6.09 3.45
C LEU A 314 11.42 5.75 4.23
N PHE A 315 10.28 6.35 3.86
CA PHE A 315 9.00 6.12 4.51
C PHE A 315 8.57 4.65 4.39
N SER A 316 8.76 4.03 3.22
CA SER A 316 8.43 2.62 3.03
C SER A 316 9.27 1.70 3.92
N ALA A 317 10.58 1.95 4.05
CA ALA A 317 11.44 1.15 4.92
C ALA A 317 11.05 1.32 6.40
N ALA A 318 10.70 2.54 6.81
CA ALA A 318 10.21 2.83 8.16
C ALA A 318 8.87 2.14 8.44
N TRP A 319 7.97 2.11 7.47
CA TRP A 319 6.67 1.44 7.58
C TRP A 319 6.84 -0.08 7.75
N ALA A 320 7.69 -0.71 6.95
CA ALA A 320 8.02 -2.13 7.10
C ALA A 320 8.57 -2.43 8.51
N LEU A 321 9.49 -1.61 8.99
CA LEU A 321 10.06 -1.77 10.34
C LEU A 321 9.00 -1.59 11.44
N ARG A 322 8.10 -0.60 11.29
CA ARG A 322 6.95 -0.41 12.19
C ARG A 322 6.05 -1.64 12.22
N HIS A 323 5.73 -2.24 11.07
CA HIS A 323 4.90 -3.43 11.02
C HIS A 323 5.52 -4.60 11.79
N LEU A 324 6.83 -4.82 11.64
CA LEU A 324 7.53 -5.83 12.43
C LEU A 324 7.46 -5.52 13.94
N ALA A 325 7.63 -4.25 14.32
CA ALA A 325 7.57 -3.81 15.72
C ALA A 325 6.20 -4.01 16.35
N GLU A 326 5.12 -3.64 15.65
CA GLU A 326 3.75 -3.85 16.12
C GLU A 326 3.42 -5.33 16.21
N ARG A 327 3.90 -6.12 15.25
CA ARG A 327 3.53 -7.53 15.13
C ARG A 327 4.21 -8.44 16.14
N PHE A 328 5.50 -8.21 16.41
CA PHE A 328 6.37 -9.13 17.16
C PHE A 328 6.79 -8.61 18.54
N ARG A 329 6.04 -7.67 19.12
CA ARG A 329 6.40 -6.99 20.39
C ARG A 329 6.52 -7.93 21.61
N SER A 330 5.64 -8.93 21.72
CA SER A 330 5.48 -9.72 22.95
C SER A 330 5.40 -11.23 22.70
N GLU A 331 5.75 -11.66 21.50
CA GLU A 331 5.61 -13.05 21.08
C GLU A 331 6.90 -13.81 21.38
N GLU A 332 6.80 -14.96 22.04
CA GLU A 332 7.94 -15.84 22.25
C GLU A 332 8.29 -16.54 20.93
N LEU A 333 9.36 -16.07 20.29
CA LEU A 333 9.82 -16.58 19.02
C LEU A 333 10.70 -17.82 19.21
N GLN A 334 10.58 -18.76 18.28
CA GLN A 334 11.59 -19.82 18.19
C GLN A 334 12.95 -19.22 17.81
N PRO A 335 14.08 -19.82 18.22
CA PRO A 335 15.41 -19.25 17.98
C PRO A 335 15.73 -18.96 16.51
N GLU A 336 15.19 -19.74 15.58
CA GLU A 336 15.39 -19.51 14.15
C GLU A 336 14.55 -18.33 13.64
N SER A 337 13.29 -18.23 14.06
CA SER A 337 12.43 -17.09 13.74
C SER A 337 12.99 -15.78 14.32
N GLU A 338 13.57 -15.83 15.53
CA GLU A 338 14.24 -14.68 16.13
C GLU A 338 15.45 -14.21 15.29
N ARG A 339 16.23 -15.15 14.73
CA ARG A 339 17.34 -14.81 13.83
C ARG A 339 16.86 -14.15 12.55
N LEU A 340 15.81 -14.69 11.93
CA LEU A 340 15.22 -14.12 10.71
C LEU A 340 14.66 -12.71 10.99
N LEU A 341 13.93 -12.53 12.10
CA LEU A 341 13.43 -11.22 12.50
C LEU A 341 14.58 -10.22 12.74
N THR A 342 15.67 -10.66 13.38
CA THR A 342 16.86 -9.84 13.59
C THR A 342 17.49 -9.40 12.26
N VAL A 343 17.54 -10.28 11.26
CA VAL A 343 18.01 -9.93 9.91
C VAL A 343 17.12 -8.87 9.28
N LEU A 344 15.79 -9.05 9.32
CA LEU A 344 14.83 -8.09 8.77
C LEU A 344 14.98 -6.70 9.39
N ILE A 345 14.99 -6.64 10.73
CA ILE A 345 15.13 -5.40 11.49
C ILE A 345 16.44 -4.69 11.14
N ARG A 346 17.56 -5.43 11.13
CA ARG A 346 18.88 -4.89 10.81
C ARG A 346 18.92 -4.32 9.41
N ASP A 347 18.40 -5.05 8.43
CA ASP A 347 18.45 -4.65 7.03
C ASP A 347 17.58 -3.41 6.78
N HIS A 348 16.37 -3.33 7.36
CA HIS A 348 15.54 -2.12 7.29
C HIS A 348 16.17 -0.92 8.01
N THR A 349 16.74 -1.12 9.21
CA THR A 349 17.45 -0.06 9.94
C THR A 349 18.61 0.49 9.11
N ARG A 350 19.38 -0.39 8.45
CA ARG A 350 20.46 0.01 7.55
C ARG A 350 19.94 0.74 6.32
N SER A 351 18.84 0.27 5.72
CA SER A 351 18.21 0.93 4.58
C SER A 351 17.80 2.35 4.93
N ILE A 352 17.16 2.54 6.09
CA ILE A 352 16.76 3.86 6.60
C ILE A 352 17.97 4.78 6.77
N ALA A 353 19.06 4.30 7.39
CA ALA A 353 20.28 5.09 7.55
C ALA A 353 20.89 5.51 6.20
N VAL A 354 20.91 4.63 5.20
CA VAL A 354 21.41 4.92 3.85
C VAL A 354 20.53 5.96 3.15
N GLU A 355 19.21 5.84 3.25
CA GLU A 355 18.27 6.77 2.62
C GLU A 355 18.31 8.15 3.29
N LEU A 356 18.41 8.23 4.61
CA LEU A 356 18.61 9.50 5.34
C LEU A 356 19.89 10.21 4.88
N ALA A 357 21.00 9.50 4.78
CA ALA A 357 22.27 10.04 4.29
C ALA A 357 22.20 10.47 2.80
N ALA A 358 21.42 9.77 1.98
CA ALA A 358 21.20 10.13 0.58
C ALA A 358 20.33 11.39 0.46
N GLN A 359 19.26 11.48 1.26
CA GLN A 359 18.36 12.62 1.31
C GLN A 359 19.07 13.88 1.83
N GLN A 360 19.90 13.76 2.87
CA GLN A 360 20.71 14.86 3.36
C GLN A 360 21.66 15.41 2.29
N ARG A 361 22.38 14.53 1.58
CA ARG A 361 23.27 14.94 0.48
C ARG A 361 22.52 15.59 -0.67
N LEU A 362 21.34 15.07 -1.00
CA LEU A 362 20.51 15.62 -2.08
C LEU A 362 19.97 17.02 -1.75
N LEU A 363 19.56 17.24 -0.50
CA LEU A 363 18.99 18.50 -0.04
C LEU A 363 20.05 19.52 0.40
N ALA A 364 21.32 19.11 0.53
CA ALA A 364 22.43 19.99 0.93
C ALA A 364 22.46 21.38 0.22
N PRO A 365 22.10 21.53 -1.08
CA PRO A 365 22.06 22.84 -1.73
C PRO A 365 21.07 23.85 -1.12
N ILE A 366 20.00 23.37 -0.49
CA ILE A 366 18.96 24.22 0.14
C ILE A 366 19.03 24.22 1.67
N LEU A 367 19.81 23.33 2.28
CA LEU A 367 20.01 23.31 3.72
C LEU A 367 21.03 24.39 4.11
N PRO A 368 20.83 25.10 5.23
CA PRO A 368 21.79 26.11 5.70
C PRO A 368 23.15 25.46 5.98
N GLN A 369 24.21 25.94 5.31
CA GLN A 369 25.58 25.41 5.49
C GLN A 369 26.16 25.72 6.89
N SER A 370 25.59 26.68 7.62
CA SER A 370 26.12 27.20 8.89
C SER A 370 25.85 26.32 10.12
N LEU A 371 25.51 25.03 9.95
CA LEU A 371 25.23 24.12 11.06
C LEU A 371 26.48 23.46 11.68
N ASP A 372 27.68 23.95 11.36
CA ASP A 372 28.96 23.43 11.87
C ASP A 372 29.18 23.70 13.38
N SER A 373 28.30 24.48 14.03
CA SER A 373 28.52 24.93 15.41
C SER A 373 27.42 24.56 16.41
N VAL A 374 26.51 23.63 16.11
CA VAL A 374 25.58 23.13 17.15
C VAL A 374 26.35 22.13 18.01
N PRO A 375 26.62 22.41 19.30
CA PRO A 375 27.27 21.45 20.18
C PRO A 375 26.39 20.20 20.24
N VAL A 376 26.91 19.08 19.75
CA VAL A 376 26.25 17.79 19.84
C VAL A 376 26.16 17.46 21.33
N PHE A 377 24.97 17.59 21.91
CA PHE A 377 24.74 17.24 23.31
C PHE A 377 24.83 15.71 23.43
N ARG A 378 26.05 15.21 23.72
CA ARG A 378 26.39 13.79 23.87
C ARG A 378 26.53 13.43 25.34
N ASP A 379 25.43 13.46 26.08
CA ASP A 379 25.41 12.91 27.44
C ASP A 379 24.40 11.76 27.50
N GLY A 380 24.81 10.63 26.92
CA GLY A 380 24.09 9.38 26.98
C GLY A 380 24.49 8.48 25.82
N THR A 381 25.33 7.47 26.05
CA THR A 381 25.32 6.32 25.16
C THR A 381 23.91 5.77 25.16
N PRO A 382 23.20 5.71 24.02
CA PRO A 382 21.88 5.11 23.98
C PRO A 382 22.03 3.66 24.43
N THR A 383 21.64 3.38 25.67
CA THR A 383 21.52 2.03 26.16
C THR A 383 20.35 1.44 25.39
N PHE A 384 20.67 0.59 24.42
CA PHE A 384 19.67 -0.09 23.62
C PHE A 384 18.72 -0.83 24.57
N SER A 385 17.51 -0.27 24.73
CA SER A 385 16.50 -0.80 25.62
C SER A 385 16.07 -2.17 25.07
N PRO A 386 15.76 -3.16 25.93
CA PRO A 386 15.15 -4.42 25.50
C PRO A 386 13.84 -4.23 24.71
N ASP A 387 13.28 -3.02 24.69
CA ASP A 387 12.06 -2.65 23.96
C ASP A 387 12.35 -1.96 22.62
N TRP A 388 12.96 -2.70 21.70
CA TRP A 388 13.23 -2.22 20.35
C TRP A 388 11.97 -1.80 19.60
N SER A 389 10.84 -2.45 19.88
CA SER A 389 9.56 -2.12 19.25
C SER A 389 9.13 -0.70 19.60
N ASN A 390 9.24 -0.30 20.87
CA ASN A 390 8.98 1.08 21.27
C ASN A 390 9.95 2.07 20.62
N TRP A 391 11.22 1.72 20.48
CA TRP A 391 12.20 2.55 19.77
C TRP A 391 11.77 2.78 18.31
N VAL A 392 11.39 1.71 17.58
CA VAL A 392 10.90 1.82 16.20
C VAL A 392 9.65 2.69 16.11
N LEU A 393 8.67 2.48 16.99
CA LEU A 393 7.41 3.24 16.98
C LEU A 393 7.65 4.74 17.23
N HIS A 394 8.57 5.07 18.13
CA HIS A 394 8.98 6.46 18.36
C HIS A 394 9.55 7.09 17.08
N HIS A 395 10.52 6.44 16.45
CA HIS A 395 11.23 6.98 15.28
C HIS A 395 10.37 6.99 14.02
N PHE A 396 9.39 6.09 13.90
CA PHE A 396 8.43 6.11 12.80
C PHE A 396 7.69 7.44 12.71
N SER A 397 7.24 8.00 13.83
CA SER A 397 6.53 9.29 13.83
C SER A 397 7.42 10.45 13.35
N ARG A 398 8.70 10.44 13.71
CA ARG A 398 9.71 11.40 13.22
C ARG A 398 9.95 11.27 11.72
N ILE A 399 10.09 10.03 11.21
CA ILE A 399 10.26 9.78 9.76
C ILE A 399 8.99 10.17 8.99
N GLN A 400 7.81 9.93 9.54
CA GLN A 400 6.54 10.37 8.93
C GLN A 400 6.46 11.90 8.85
N HIS A 401 6.88 12.61 9.90
CA HIS A 401 6.98 14.06 9.87
C HIS A 401 7.98 14.54 8.81
N LEU A 402 9.19 13.96 8.78
CA LEU A 402 10.23 14.24 7.79
C LEU A 402 9.73 14.03 6.34
N HIS A 403 8.99 12.95 6.10
CA HIS A 403 8.37 12.63 4.81
C HIS A 403 7.37 13.71 4.38
N ALA A 404 6.41 14.04 5.25
CA ALA A 404 5.41 15.08 4.98
C ALA A 404 6.06 16.44 4.72
N THR A 405 6.99 16.85 5.58
CA THR A 405 7.79 18.07 5.47
C THR A 405 8.53 18.13 4.12
N THR A 406 9.14 17.02 3.69
CA THR A 406 9.82 16.96 2.39
C THR A 406 8.84 17.11 1.23
N LEU A 407 7.68 16.45 1.27
CA LEU A 407 6.67 16.60 0.23
C LEU A 407 6.12 18.03 0.15
N ASP A 408 5.83 18.65 1.30
CA ASP A 408 5.30 20.01 1.37
C ASP A 408 6.27 21.05 0.80
N ALA A 409 7.59 20.87 1.02
CA ALA A 409 8.63 21.71 0.42
C ALA A 409 8.57 21.74 -1.12
N PHE A 410 8.18 20.64 -1.75
CA PHE A 410 8.12 20.49 -3.21
C PHE A 410 6.71 20.61 -3.80
N ALA A 411 5.64 20.48 -3.00
CA ALA A 411 4.26 20.52 -3.46
C ALA A 411 3.69 21.95 -3.69
N GLY A 412 4.42 23.00 -3.29
CA GLY A 412 4.05 24.39 -3.60
C GLY A 412 3.15 25.07 -2.56
N GLY A 413 3.35 24.81 -1.27
CA GLY A 413 2.63 25.51 -0.20
C GLY A 413 2.87 27.03 -0.16
N ASP A 414 1.88 27.78 0.34
CA ASP A 414 1.87 29.25 0.51
C ASP A 414 2.83 29.75 1.62
N GLN A 415 3.98 29.11 1.83
CA GLN A 415 4.94 29.50 2.87
C GLN A 415 5.64 30.83 2.53
N THR A 416 6.06 31.58 3.54
CA THR A 416 6.89 32.79 3.39
C THR A 416 8.39 32.47 3.43
N GLY A 417 9.26 33.36 2.93
CA GLY A 417 10.72 33.12 2.89
C GLY A 417 11.37 32.96 4.28
N LEU A 418 10.85 33.64 5.31
CA LEU A 418 11.35 33.52 6.68
C LEU A 418 10.97 32.17 7.31
N GLU A 419 9.79 31.64 6.93
CA GLU A 419 9.35 30.29 7.31
C GLU A 419 10.24 29.23 6.67
N PHE A 420 10.69 29.43 5.42
CA PHE A 420 11.55 28.46 4.74
C PHE A 420 12.92 28.27 5.39
N ALA A 421 13.57 29.33 5.85
CA ALA A 421 14.87 29.21 6.52
C ALA A 421 14.77 28.39 7.82
N THR A 422 13.73 28.67 8.62
CA THR A 422 13.42 27.94 9.86
C THR A 422 13.08 26.48 9.55
N PHE A 423 12.28 26.27 8.51
CA PHE A 423 11.93 24.95 7.99
C PHE A 423 13.17 24.15 7.54
N ALA A 424 14.04 24.75 6.74
CA ALA A 424 15.25 24.10 6.23
C ALA A 424 16.22 23.75 7.37
N GLN A 425 16.28 24.59 8.41
CA GLN A 425 17.07 24.31 9.60
C GLN A 425 16.50 23.15 10.41
N SER A 426 15.17 23.10 10.62
CA SER A 426 14.50 21.97 11.28
C SER A 426 14.75 20.68 10.51
N LEU A 427 14.53 20.70 9.19
CA LEU A 427 14.74 19.55 8.30
C LEU A 427 16.19 19.03 8.35
N ALA A 428 17.17 19.94 8.32
CA ALA A 428 18.58 19.57 8.43
C ALA A 428 18.93 18.92 9.79
N SER A 429 18.35 19.45 10.87
CA SER A 429 18.53 18.92 12.22
C SER A 429 17.94 17.51 12.34
N ASP A 430 16.68 17.34 11.92
CA ASP A 430 15.97 16.06 11.97
C ASP A 430 16.67 14.99 11.15
N LEU A 431 17.11 15.31 9.92
CA LEU A 431 17.87 14.38 9.08
C LEU A 431 19.15 13.90 9.77
N ARG A 432 19.91 14.82 10.36
CA ARG A 432 21.20 14.51 11.00
C ARG A 432 21.02 13.69 12.28
N GLU A 433 20.04 14.03 13.10
CA GLU A 433 19.74 13.32 14.34
C GLU A 433 19.26 11.89 14.05
N LEU A 434 18.27 11.75 13.16
CA LEU A 434 17.78 10.43 12.74
C LEU A 434 18.88 9.59 12.10
N GLU A 435 19.72 10.17 11.24
CA GLU A 435 20.82 9.42 10.61
C GLU A 435 21.78 8.86 11.66
N ASN A 436 22.15 9.66 12.66
CA ASN A 436 23.03 9.21 13.75
C ASN A 436 22.37 8.12 14.59
N GLU A 437 21.11 8.30 14.98
CA GLU A 437 20.34 7.32 15.75
C GLU A 437 20.22 5.97 15.03
N PHE A 438 19.86 5.98 13.74
CA PHE A 438 19.74 4.75 12.95
C PHE A 438 21.10 4.09 12.66
N ARG A 439 22.16 4.89 12.47
CA ARG A 439 23.52 4.38 12.31
C ARG A 439 24.01 3.71 13.59
N GLU A 440 23.80 4.34 14.75
CA GLU A 440 24.14 3.77 16.05
C GLU A 440 23.33 2.51 16.34
N ALA A 441 22.02 2.54 16.11
CA ALA A 441 21.14 1.37 16.24
C ALA A 441 21.62 0.19 15.37
N GLY A 442 21.96 0.44 14.11
CA GLY A 442 22.51 -0.56 13.18
C GLY A 442 23.74 -1.30 13.74
N THR A 443 24.60 -0.60 14.48
CA THR A 443 25.76 -1.22 15.15
C THR A 443 25.40 -1.87 16.50
N GLY A 444 24.43 -1.32 17.22
CA GLY A 444 23.94 -1.81 18.51
C GLY A 444 23.26 -3.18 18.40
N TRP A 445 22.51 -3.40 17.31
CA TRP A 445 21.82 -4.67 17.04
C TRP A 445 22.73 -5.90 17.06
N LEU A 446 23.96 -5.77 16.57
CA LEU A 446 24.96 -6.84 16.59
C LEU A 446 25.37 -7.21 18.02
N LYS A 447 25.46 -6.23 18.92
CA LYS A 447 25.81 -6.45 20.32
C LYS A 447 24.64 -7.10 21.08
N TRP A 448 23.42 -6.68 20.81
CA TRP A 448 22.21 -7.25 21.42
C TRP A 448 22.00 -8.72 21.01
N ALA A 449 22.04 -9.02 19.71
CA ALA A 449 21.87 -10.38 19.21
C ALA A 449 22.93 -11.35 19.78
N GLY A 450 24.15 -10.86 20.02
CA GLY A 450 25.21 -11.64 20.67
C GLY A 450 24.97 -11.89 22.17
N LYS A 451 24.20 -11.04 22.86
CA LYS A 451 23.89 -11.17 24.29
C LYS A 451 22.75 -12.16 24.54
N VAL A 452 21.69 -12.12 23.73
CA VAL A 452 20.55 -13.08 23.84
C VAL A 452 21.02 -14.52 23.65
N ARG A 453 21.96 -14.76 22.73
CA ARG A 453 22.53 -16.09 22.49
C ARG A 453 23.33 -16.66 23.67
N LYS A 454 23.74 -15.85 24.65
CA LYS A 454 24.52 -16.32 25.82
C LYS A 454 23.64 -16.67 27.03
N THR A 455 22.37 -16.30 27.01
CA THR A 455 21.43 -16.48 28.14
C THR A 455 20.48 -17.66 27.95
N HIS A 456 20.47 -18.28 26.77
CA HIS A 456 19.79 -19.53 26.44
C HIS A 456 20.83 -20.57 26.02
#